data_AF-S3AF10-F1
#
_entry.id   AF-S3AF10-F1
#
_cell.length_a   1.000
_cell.length_b   1.000
_cell.length_c   1.000
_cell.angle_alpha   90.00
_cell.angle_beta   90.00
_cell.angle_gamma   90.00
#
_symmetry.space_group_name_H-M   'P 1'
#
loop_
_entity.id
_entity.type
_entity.pdbx_description
1 polymer ?
#
loop_
_entity_poly.entity_id
_entity_poly.type
_entity_poly.pdbx_seq_one_letter_code
_entity_poly.pdbx_strand_id
1 'polypeptide(L)'
;MALKEVYDYFRHYDKETYQVVACMGNEPSEEDVQDFETQYGIRLPEDFREFTMSALGGLFMEVREELWPRAKAYDVTPFWTFCRGIKVFGIANGIPDFLDIRIKTKELHALGFVDYIPFLSIIGDGDVIFCFDKDNHIVALYWYNSGETEELHCDFSGLLLQQIAELEERKNEMLKMLKEKNDNQ
;
A
#
# COMPACT_ATOMS: atom_id res chain seq x y z
N MET A 1 12.59 13.33 8.96
CA MET A 1 11.45 14.25 9.22
C MET A 1 10.16 13.75 8.56
N ALA A 2 10.20 13.13 7.38
CA ALA A 2 9.01 12.73 6.63
C ALA A 2 8.17 11.59 7.27
N LEU A 3 8.79 10.58 7.92
CA LEU A 3 8.04 9.57 8.68
C LEU A 3 7.22 10.15 9.85
N LYS A 4 7.64 11.29 10.41
CA LYS A 4 6.87 11.96 11.47
C LYS A 4 5.49 12.37 10.96
N GLU A 5 5.39 12.86 9.73
CA GLU A 5 4.12 13.27 9.13
C GLU A 5 3.20 12.06 8.91
N VAL A 6 3.76 10.93 8.49
CA VAL A 6 3.03 9.65 8.41
C VAL A 6 2.49 9.26 9.79
N TYR A 7 3.33 9.26 10.82
CA TYR A 7 2.91 8.94 12.19
C TYR A 7 1.87 9.93 12.72
N ASP A 8 2.03 11.22 12.45
CA ASP A 8 1.09 12.25 12.88
C ASP A 8 -0.28 12.11 12.19
N TYR A 9 -0.30 11.71 10.90
CA TYR A 9 -1.52 11.36 10.18
C TYR A 9 -2.25 10.20 10.87
N PHE A 10 -1.58 9.06 11.08
CA PHE A 10 -2.20 7.87 11.70
C PHE A 10 -2.50 8.02 13.20
N ARG A 11 -2.04 9.08 13.86
CA ARG A 11 -2.49 9.44 15.22
C ARG A 11 -3.86 10.14 15.21
N HIS A 12 -4.17 10.86 14.14
CA HIS A 12 -5.35 11.73 14.05
C HIS A 12 -6.30 11.36 12.91
N TYR A 13 -6.05 10.24 12.22
CA TYR A 13 -6.90 9.82 11.11
C TYR A 13 -8.36 9.62 11.55
N ASP A 14 -9.25 9.87 10.61
CA ASP A 14 -10.68 9.70 10.82
C ASP A 14 -11.06 8.21 10.87
N LYS A 15 -11.27 7.71 12.09
CA LYS A 15 -11.66 6.31 12.36
C LYS A 15 -13.09 5.99 11.93
N GLU A 16 -13.94 7.00 11.78
CA GLU A 16 -15.31 6.83 11.25
C GLU A 16 -15.26 6.62 9.74
N THR A 17 -14.30 7.22 9.05
CA THR A 17 -14.12 7.06 7.60
C THR A 17 -13.27 5.86 7.22
N TYR A 18 -12.16 5.63 7.91
CA TYR A 18 -11.16 4.65 7.51
C TYR A 18 -11.09 3.47 8.47
N GLN A 19 -10.98 2.28 7.89
CA GLN A 19 -10.54 1.09 8.58
C GLN A 19 -9.03 0.95 8.38
N VAL A 20 -8.28 0.94 9.49
CA VAL A 20 -6.83 0.79 9.48
C VAL A 20 -6.44 -0.46 10.28
N VAL A 21 -5.57 -1.29 9.73
CA VAL A 21 -4.96 -2.45 10.38
C VAL A 21 -3.44 -2.36 10.19
N ALA A 22 -2.67 -2.66 11.25
CA ALA A 22 -1.21 -2.68 11.22
C ALA A 22 -0.69 -3.78 12.17
N CYS A 23 0.63 -3.96 12.31
CA CYS A 23 1.20 -5.02 13.15
C CYS A 23 0.87 -4.88 14.65
N MET A 24 0.58 -3.68 15.16
CA MET A 24 -0.03 -3.42 16.48
C MET A 24 0.57 -4.23 17.66
N GLY A 25 1.89 -4.27 17.78
CA GLY A 25 2.60 -4.94 18.89
C GLY A 25 3.32 -6.24 18.55
N ASN A 26 3.33 -6.64 17.28
CA ASN A 26 4.21 -7.68 16.74
C ASN A 26 5.26 -7.06 15.81
N GLU A 27 5.87 -5.96 16.23
CA GLU A 27 6.89 -5.28 15.44
C GLU A 27 8.04 -6.25 15.10
N PRO A 28 8.45 -6.32 13.83
CA PRO A 28 9.61 -7.14 13.46
C PRO A 28 10.87 -6.60 14.12
N SER A 29 11.76 -7.52 14.49
CA SER A 29 13.08 -7.17 14.99
C SER A 29 14.01 -6.76 13.83
N GLU A 30 15.11 -6.12 14.19
CA GLU A 30 16.19 -5.81 13.24
C GLU A 30 16.72 -7.09 12.56
N GLU A 31 16.74 -8.22 13.27
CA GLU A 31 17.16 -9.53 12.73
C GLU A 31 16.18 -10.01 11.65
N ASP A 32 14.86 -9.88 11.86
CA ASP A 32 13.86 -10.28 10.85
C ASP A 32 14.02 -9.48 9.54
N VAL A 33 14.35 -8.20 9.64
CA VAL A 33 14.61 -7.33 8.49
C VAL A 33 15.91 -7.74 7.79
N GLN A 34 16.97 -8.02 8.55
CA GLN A 34 18.25 -8.47 8.00
C GLN A 34 18.17 -9.84 7.31
N ASP A 35 17.36 -10.75 7.86
CA ASP A 35 17.11 -12.05 7.24
C ASP A 35 16.43 -11.88 5.88
N PHE A 36 15.45 -10.96 5.79
CA PHE A 36 14.81 -10.62 4.52
C PHE A 36 15.80 -9.99 3.53
N GLU A 37 16.58 -9.00 3.96
CA GLU A 37 17.62 -8.35 3.16
C GLU A 37 18.63 -9.37 2.62
N THR A 38 19.07 -10.30 3.46
CA THR A 38 20.01 -11.37 3.10
C THR A 38 19.39 -12.37 2.13
N GLN A 39 18.12 -12.74 2.33
CA GLN A 39 17.41 -13.68 1.47
C GLN A 39 17.31 -13.18 0.02
N TYR A 40 17.07 -11.87 -0.17
CA TYR A 40 16.88 -11.27 -1.49
C TYR A 40 18.12 -10.50 -2.00
N GLY A 41 19.19 -10.44 -1.22
CA GLY A 41 20.44 -9.77 -1.60
C GLY A 41 20.28 -8.25 -1.79
N ILE A 42 19.35 -7.63 -1.06
CA ILE A 42 19.03 -6.19 -1.14
C ILE A 42 19.20 -5.55 0.24
N ARG A 43 19.44 -4.24 0.28
CA ARG A 43 19.36 -3.46 1.52
C ARG A 43 18.18 -2.51 1.44
N LEU A 44 17.15 -2.70 2.24
CA LEU A 44 15.96 -1.86 2.22
C LEU A 44 16.30 -0.41 2.61
N PRO A 45 15.61 0.59 2.04
CA PRO A 45 15.77 1.99 2.44
C PRO A 45 15.54 2.20 3.94
N GLU A 46 16.32 3.11 4.55
CA GLU A 46 16.32 3.33 6.00
C GLU A 46 14.95 3.78 6.52
N ASP A 47 14.23 4.59 5.75
CA ASP A 47 12.87 5.04 6.08
C ASP A 47 11.85 3.89 6.06
N PHE A 48 11.92 3.00 5.08
CA PHE A 48 11.06 1.81 5.03
C PHE A 48 11.38 0.83 6.17
N ARG A 49 12.66 0.66 6.53
CA ARG A 49 13.08 -0.15 7.69
C ARG A 49 12.51 0.40 8.98
N GLU A 50 12.67 1.70 9.23
CA GLU A 50 12.13 2.37 10.41
C GLU A 50 10.60 2.21 10.47
N PHE A 51 9.90 2.40 9.34
CA PHE A 51 8.46 2.21 9.26
C PHE A 51 8.05 0.76 9.57
N THR A 52 8.74 -0.21 8.97
CA THR A 52 8.43 -1.64 9.13
C THR A 52 8.60 -2.12 10.56
N MET A 53 9.59 -1.60 11.29
CA MET A 53 9.83 -1.90 12.71
C MET A 53 8.97 -1.07 13.66
N SER A 54 8.11 -0.19 13.15
CA SER A 54 7.17 0.58 13.96
C SER A 54 5.85 -0.16 14.14
N ALA A 55 4.99 0.33 15.06
CA ALA A 55 3.63 -0.18 15.22
C ALA A 55 2.75 -0.06 13.95
N LEU A 56 3.17 0.75 12.96
CA LEU A 56 2.52 0.88 11.65
C LEU A 56 3.06 -0.10 10.60
N GLY A 57 4.09 -0.89 10.91
CA GLY A 57 4.62 -1.90 10.00
C GLY A 57 3.51 -2.84 9.51
N GLY A 58 3.47 -3.08 8.20
CA GLY A 58 2.40 -3.90 7.60
C GLY A 58 1.04 -3.21 7.63
N LEU A 59 0.94 -2.06 6.98
CA LEU A 59 -0.24 -1.19 7.02
C LEU A 59 -1.29 -1.60 5.98
N PHE A 60 -2.55 -1.65 6.40
CA PHE A 60 -3.72 -1.69 5.55
C PHE A 60 -4.61 -0.52 5.91
N MET A 61 -5.00 0.29 4.93
CA MET A 61 -5.94 1.39 5.11
C MET A 61 -6.97 1.35 4.00
N GLU A 62 -8.24 1.36 4.36
CA GLU A 62 -9.35 1.28 3.42
C GLU A 62 -10.51 2.16 3.88
N VAL A 63 -11.21 2.78 2.93
CA VAL A 63 -12.46 3.49 3.25
C VAL A 63 -13.52 2.46 3.65
N ARG A 64 -14.21 2.72 4.77
CA ARG A 64 -15.26 1.85 5.29
C ARG A 64 -16.34 1.59 4.26
N GLU A 65 -16.80 0.33 4.21
CA GLU A 65 -17.77 -0.13 3.21
C GLU A 65 -19.13 0.55 3.35
N GLU A 66 -19.48 1.02 4.55
CA GLU A 66 -20.69 1.80 4.81
C GLU A 66 -20.68 3.15 4.08
N LEU A 67 -19.50 3.72 3.82
CA LEU A 67 -19.32 4.99 3.12
C LEU A 67 -18.99 4.81 1.64
N TRP A 68 -18.25 3.74 1.32
CA TRP A 68 -17.87 3.37 -0.05
C TRP A 68 -18.24 1.91 -0.30
N PRO A 69 -19.50 1.64 -0.70
CA PRO A 69 -19.98 0.29 -0.93
C PRO A 69 -19.18 -0.42 -2.01
N ARG A 70 -18.92 -1.72 -1.81
CA ARG A 70 -18.32 -2.55 -2.85
C ARG A 70 -19.23 -2.59 -4.08
N ALA A 71 -18.62 -2.46 -5.25
CA ALA A 71 -19.27 -2.78 -6.50
C ALA A 71 -19.78 -4.22 -6.47
N LYS A 72 -21.01 -4.43 -6.93
CA LYS A 72 -21.58 -5.77 -7.05
C LYS A 72 -21.01 -6.44 -8.29
N ALA A 73 -21.05 -7.78 -8.30
CA ALA A 73 -20.71 -8.52 -9.50
C ALA A 73 -21.53 -7.98 -10.70
N TYR A 74 -20.85 -7.76 -11.82
CA TYR A 74 -21.39 -7.19 -13.06
C TYR A 74 -21.68 -5.67 -13.06
N ASP A 75 -21.36 -4.94 -11.99
CA ASP A 75 -21.41 -3.47 -12.04
C ASP A 75 -20.36 -2.92 -13.00
N VAL A 76 -20.81 -2.06 -13.93
CA VAL A 76 -19.93 -1.32 -14.85
C VAL A 76 -19.76 0.09 -14.30
N THR A 77 -18.68 0.31 -13.57
CA THR A 77 -18.32 1.60 -12.99
C THR A 77 -16.90 2.01 -13.39
N PRO A 78 -16.54 3.31 -13.29
CA PRO A 78 -15.17 3.74 -13.56
C PRO A 78 -14.15 2.99 -12.70
N PHE A 79 -12.98 2.67 -13.26
CA PHE A 79 -11.94 1.90 -12.59
C PHE A 79 -11.54 2.45 -11.20
N TRP A 80 -11.41 3.77 -11.07
CA TRP A 80 -11.03 4.38 -9.80
C TRP A 80 -12.01 4.07 -8.65
N THR A 81 -13.25 3.70 -8.95
CA THR A 81 -14.26 3.32 -7.95
C THR A 81 -13.93 2.02 -7.20
N PHE A 82 -13.01 1.21 -7.74
CA PHE A 82 -12.46 0.04 -7.08
C PHE A 82 -11.23 0.37 -6.21
N CYS A 83 -10.57 1.52 -6.47
CA CYS A 83 -9.33 1.97 -5.82
C CYS A 83 -9.55 2.56 -4.43
N ARG A 84 -10.09 1.77 -3.50
CA ARG A 84 -10.68 2.21 -2.23
C ARG A 84 -9.76 2.18 -1.01
N GLY A 85 -8.49 1.83 -1.20
CA GLY A 85 -7.53 1.79 -0.11
C GLY A 85 -6.10 1.51 -0.55
N ILE A 86 -5.21 1.40 0.42
CA ILE A 86 -3.78 1.20 0.24
C ILE A 86 -3.29 0.08 1.17
N LYS A 87 -2.21 -0.58 0.74
CA LYS A 87 -1.50 -1.61 1.50
C LYS A 87 -0.01 -1.31 1.45
N VAL A 88 0.62 -1.24 2.62
CA VAL A 88 2.08 -1.29 2.76
C VAL A 88 2.44 -2.65 3.31
N PHE A 89 3.23 -3.42 2.56
CA PHE A 89 3.61 -4.75 2.97
C PHE A 89 4.59 -4.71 4.15
N GLY A 90 4.47 -5.67 5.06
CA GLY A 90 5.28 -5.75 6.27
C GLY A 90 5.97 -7.11 6.43
N ILE A 91 6.93 -7.14 7.36
CA ILE A 91 7.75 -8.33 7.69
C ILE A 91 7.33 -8.96 9.03
N ALA A 92 6.43 -8.31 9.78
CA ALA A 92 5.98 -8.75 11.10
C ALA A 92 5.61 -10.24 11.15
N ASN A 93 6.00 -10.91 12.23
CA ASN A 93 5.66 -12.32 12.44
C ASN A 93 4.15 -12.46 12.69
N GLY A 94 3.51 -13.35 11.93
CA GLY A 94 2.05 -13.53 11.98
C GLY A 94 1.24 -12.43 11.30
N ILE A 95 1.88 -11.57 10.49
CA ILE A 95 1.16 -10.65 9.60
C ILE A 95 0.26 -11.46 8.64
N PRO A 96 -0.96 -10.99 8.31
CA PRO A 96 -1.80 -11.67 7.34
C PRO A 96 -1.11 -11.84 5.99
N ASP A 97 -1.31 -12.98 5.33
CA ASP A 97 -0.64 -13.32 4.06
C ASP A 97 -0.76 -12.23 2.99
N PHE A 98 -1.92 -11.55 2.92
CA PHE A 98 -2.19 -10.49 1.94
C PHE A 98 -1.41 -9.17 2.20
N LEU A 99 -0.74 -9.06 3.35
CA LEU A 99 0.15 -7.95 3.75
C LEU A 99 1.60 -8.41 3.90
N ASP A 100 1.90 -9.69 3.73
CA ASP A 100 3.26 -10.21 3.90
C ASP A 100 4.12 -9.90 2.68
N ILE A 101 5.17 -9.09 2.87
CA ILE A 101 6.11 -8.73 1.80
C ILE A 101 6.83 -9.96 1.24
N ARG A 102 7.09 -10.98 2.07
CA ARG A 102 7.80 -12.20 1.65
C ARG A 102 6.96 -13.00 0.67
N ILE A 103 5.66 -13.10 0.92
CA ILE A 103 4.72 -13.78 0.01
C ILE A 103 4.61 -13.00 -1.28
N LYS A 104 4.37 -11.68 -1.19
CA LYS A 104 4.21 -10.84 -2.39
C LYS A 104 5.46 -10.80 -3.27
N THR A 105 6.64 -10.76 -2.65
CA THR A 105 7.93 -10.82 -3.36
C THR A 105 8.06 -12.15 -4.12
N LYS A 106 7.77 -13.28 -3.48
CA LYS A 106 7.81 -14.61 -4.13
C LYS A 106 6.84 -14.70 -5.32
N GLU A 107 5.62 -14.19 -5.17
CA GLU A 107 4.65 -14.13 -6.26
C GLU A 107 5.19 -13.31 -7.45
N LEU A 108 5.74 -12.13 -7.16
CA LEU A 108 6.28 -11.24 -8.19
C LEU A 108 7.49 -11.85 -8.90
N HIS A 109 8.39 -12.48 -8.15
CA HIS A 109 9.57 -13.16 -8.68
C HIS A 109 9.21 -14.39 -9.52
N ALA A 110 8.16 -15.13 -9.15
CA ALA A 110 7.66 -16.26 -9.95
C ALA A 110 7.10 -15.83 -11.31
N LEU A 111 6.71 -14.56 -11.45
CA LEU A 111 6.29 -13.95 -12.72
C LEU A 111 7.47 -13.41 -13.55
N GLY A 112 8.70 -13.49 -13.04
CA GLY A 112 9.93 -13.08 -13.73
C GLY A 112 10.52 -11.74 -13.27
N PHE A 113 9.87 -11.02 -12.36
CA PHE A 113 10.28 -9.71 -11.86
C PHE A 113 11.23 -9.83 -10.65
N VAL A 114 12.33 -10.56 -10.82
CA VAL A 114 13.25 -10.94 -9.72
C VAL A 114 14.04 -9.78 -9.11
N ASP A 115 14.18 -8.68 -9.83
CA ASP A 115 14.95 -7.50 -9.41
C ASP A 115 14.10 -6.48 -8.61
N TYR A 116 12.84 -6.82 -8.29
CA TYR A 116 11.90 -5.92 -7.64
C TYR A 116 11.39 -6.47 -6.31
N ILE A 117 11.35 -5.59 -5.31
CA ILE A 117 10.79 -5.88 -3.98
C ILE A 117 9.54 -5.01 -3.77
N PRO A 118 8.33 -5.59 -3.78
CA PRO A 118 7.10 -4.83 -3.63
C PRO A 118 6.93 -4.33 -2.20
N PHE A 119 6.61 -3.05 -2.01
CA PHE A 119 6.40 -2.48 -0.68
C PHE A 119 5.03 -1.81 -0.52
N LEU A 120 4.41 -1.31 -1.60
CA LEU A 120 3.09 -0.66 -1.54
C LEU A 120 2.21 -1.10 -2.72
N SER A 121 0.91 -1.28 -2.47
CA SER A 121 -0.10 -1.50 -3.51
C SER A 121 -1.40 -0.76 -3.19
N ILE A 122 -2.18 -0.46 -4.24
CA ILE A 122 -3.50 0.14 -4.10
C ILE A 122 -4.56 -0.98 -4.15
N ILE A 123 -5.49 -0.97 -3.21
CA ILE A 123 -6.59 -1.95 -3.19
C ILE A 123 -7.49 -1.68 -4.37
N GLY A 124 -7.68 -2.68 -5.24
CA GLY A 124 -8.50 -2.57 -6.45
C GLY A 124 -7.72 -2.16 -7.69
N ASP A 125 -6.48 -1.69 -7.51
CA ASP A 125 -5.52 -1.56 -8.61
C ASP A 125 -4.81 -2.90 -8.81
N GLY A 126 -5.22 -3.60 -9.87
CA GLY A 126 -4.62 -4.87 -10.25
C GLY A 126 -3.42 -4.74 -11.17
N ASP A 127 -3.08 -3.51 -11.60
CA ASP A 127 -2.09 -3.29 -12.65
C ASP A 127 -0.77 -2.75 -12.10
N VAL A 128 -0.84 -1.88 -11.08
CA VAL A 128 0.36 -1.20 -10.53
C VAL A 128 0.71 -1.71 -9.13
N ILE A 129 2.00 -1.99 -8.94
CA ILE A 129 2.60 -2.23 -7.62
C ILE A 129 3.87 -1.42 -7.48
N PHE A 130 4.06 -0.78 -6.32
CA PHE A 130 5.25 0.02 -6.05
C PHE A 130 6.33 -0.85 -5.44
N CYS A 131 7.53 -0.77 -6.01
CA CYS A 131 8.65 -1.63 -5.66
C CYS A 131 9.92 -0.81 -5.40
N PHE A 132 10.82 -1.40 -4.62
CA PHE A 132 12.24 -1.05 -4.70
C PHE A 132 12.86 -1.87 -5.83
N ASP A 133 13.59 -1.22 -6.72
CA ASP A 133 14.43 -1.91 -7.69
C ASP A 133 15.74 -2.40 -7.03
N LYS A 134 16.58 -3.12 -7.80
CA LYS A 134 17.88 -3.63 -7.34
C LYS A 134 18.86 -2.55 -6.85
N ASP A 135 18.67 -1.30 -7.27
CA ASP A 135 19.50 -0.15 -6.90
C ASP A 135 18.84 0.70 -5.79
N ASN A 136 17.73 0.20 -5.22
CA ASN A 136 16.87 0.84 -4.20
C ASN A 136 16.14 2.11 -4.67
N HIS A 137 15.96 2.32 -5.96
CA HIS A 137 15.04 3.34 -6.45
C HIS A 137 13.60 2.87 -6.28
N ILE A 138 12.71 3.81 -5.99
CA ILE A 138 11.28 3.56 -5.96
C ILE A 138 10.75 3.57 -7.38
N VAL A 139 10.07 2.51 -7.78
CA VAL A 139 9.44 2.38 -9.10
C VAL A 139 7.97 1.99 -8.99
N ALA A 140 7.14 2.49 -9.89
CA ALA A 140 5.83 1.93 -10.18
C ALA A 140 6.00 0.84 -11.25
N LEU A 141 5.67 -0.41 -10.92
CA LEU A 141 5.73 -1.56 -11.81
C LEU A 141 4.33 -1.91 -12.34
N TYR A 142 4.16 -1.83 -13.66
CA TYR A 142 2.94 -2.21 -14.38
C TYR A 142 2.94 -3.72 -14.67
N TRP A 143 2.93 -4.53 -13.60
CA TRP A 143 3.25 -5.96 -13.61
C TRP A 143 2.25 -6.84 -14.39
N TYR A 144 1.00 -6.40 -14.57
CA TYR A 144 -0.03 -7.17 -15.25
C TYR A 144 -0.11 -6.87 -16.76
N ASN A 145 0.04 -5.61 -17.15
CA ASN A 145 -0.17 -5.18 -18.53
C ASN A 145 1.11 -5.22 -19.40
N SER A 146 2.16 -4.48 -19.01
CA SER A 146 3.33 -4.26 -19.86
C SER A 146 4.64 -4.81 -19.28
N GLY A 147 4.72 -4.96 -17.95
CA GLY A 147 5.97 -5.22 -17.25
C GLY A 147 6.94 -4.02 -17.24
N GLU A 148 6.48 -2.85 -17.70
CA GLU A 148 7.28 -1.62 -17.67
C GLU A 148 7.35 -1.04 -16.26
N THR A 149 8.41 -0.27 -16.01
CA THR A 149 8.61 0.46 -14.76
C THR A 149 8.76 1.93 -15.00
N GLU A 150 8.15 2.73 -14.12
CA GLU A 150 8.35 4.17 -14.02
C GLU A 150 9.12 4.49 -12.74
N GLU A 151 10.28 5.12 -12.87
CA GLU A 151 11.06 5.58 -11.71
C GLU A 151 10.39 6.79 -11.07
N LEU A 152 10.22 6.74 -9.75
CA LEU A 152 9.63 7.80 -8.95
C LEU A 152 10.72 8.48 -8.14
N HIS A 153 10.96 9.76 -8.42
CA HIS A 153 11.96 10.56 -7.70
C HIS A 153 11.42 11.07 -6.35
N CYS A 154 11.08 10.15 -5.46
CA CYS A 154 10.58 10.42 -4.11
C CYS A 154 11.12 9.38 -3.11
N ASP A 155 10.94 9.65 -1.82
CA ASP A 155 11.20 8.68 -0.75
C ASP A 155 9.93 7.89 -0.37
N PHE A 156 10.06 6.85 0.45
CA PHE A 156 8.94 5.98 0.79
C PHE A 156 7.83 6.75 1.50
N SER A 157 8.20 7.62 2.45
CA SER A 157 7.24 8.43 3.20
C SER A 157 6.47 9.40 2.31
N GLY A 158 7.15 10.06 1.37
CA GLY A 158 6.57 10.99 0.42
C GLY A 158 5.58 10.30 -0.50
N LEU A 159 5.94 9.13 -1.03
CA LEU A 159 5.02 8.33 -1.84
C LEU A 159 3.81 7.89 -1.01
N LEU A 160 4.01 7.39 0.21
CA LEU A 160 2.91 6.95 1.06
C LEU A 160 1.93 8.09 1.36
N LEU A 161 2.43 9.28 1.70
CA LEU A 161 1.58 10.45 1.92
C LEU A 161 0.84 10.89 0.65
N GLN A 162 1.49 10.82 -0.50
CA GLN A 162 0.84 11.08 -1.79
C GLN A 162 -0.31 10.08 -2.03
N GLN A 163 -0.08 8.78 -1.83
CA GLN A 163 -1.11 7.76 -2.03
C GLN A 163 -2.27 7.87 -1.04
N ILE A 164 -1.99 8.32 0.19
CA ILE A 164 -3.03 8.67 1.17
C ILE A 164 -3.85 9.86 0.66
N ALA A 165 -3.22 10.95 0.22
CA ALA A 165 -3.92 12.13 -0.29
C ALA A 165 -4.81 11.79 -1.50
N GLU A 166 -4.29 11.02 -2.45
CA GLU A 166 -5.06 10.54 -3.60
C GLU A 166 -6.25 9.66 -3.19
N LEU A 167 -6.10 8.83 -2.15
CA LEU A 167 -7.21 8.06 -1.59
C LEU A 167 -8.28 8.98 -1.00
N GLU A 168 -7.90 10.06 -0.31
CA GLU A 168 -8.85 11.05 0.22
C GLU A 168 -9.63 11.75 -0.90
N GLU A 169 -8.95 12.12 -1.99
CA GLU A 169 -9.57 12.70 -3.18
C GLU A 169 -10.57 11.73 -3.81
N ARG A 170 -10.16 10.49 -4.09
CA ARG A 170 -11.05 9.45 -4.64
C ARG A 170 -12.26 9.21 -3.76
N LYS A 171 -12.08 9.20 -2.43
CA LYS A 171 -13.19 9.09 -1.47
C LYS A 171 -14.15 10.27 -1.59
N ASN A 172 -13.64 11.50 -1.65
CA ASN A 172 -14.49 12.69 -1.78
C ASN A 172 -15.31 12.66 -3.08
N GLU A 173 -14.72 12.22 -4.19
CA GLU A 173 -15.44 12.02 -5.45
C GLU A 173 -16.49 10.91 -5.34
N MET A 174 -16.19 9.79 -4.67
CA MET A 174 -17.17 8.73 -4.44
C MET A 174 -18.39 9.24 -3.65
N LEU A 175 -18.17 10.00 -2.57
CA LEU A 175 -19.24 10.54 -1.75
C LEU A 175 -20.14 11.52 -2.54
N LYS A 176 -19.54 12.35 -3.41
CA LYS A 176 -20.30 13.22 -4.33
C LYS A 176 -21.17 12.40 -5.27
N MET A 177 -20.59 11.37 -5.92
CA MET A 177 -21.33 10.49 -6.83
C MET A 177 -22.50 9.77 -6.14
N LEU A 178 -22.30 9.28 -4.91
CA LEU A 178 -23.35 8.61 -4.15
C LEU A 178 -24.47 9.57 -3.76
N LYS A 179 -24.13 10.81 -3.39
CA LYS A 179 -25.12 11.85 -3.09
C LYS A 179 -25.96 12.19 -4.33
N GLU A 180 -25.32 12.43 -5.47
CA GLU A 180 -26.03 12.72 -6.73
C GLU A 180 -26.95 11.57 -7.17
N LYS A 181 -26.55 10.30 -6.94
CA LYS A 181 -27.42 9.15 -7.21
C LYS A 181 -28.65 9.12 -6.30
N ASN A 182 -28.49 9.45 -5.03
CA ASN A 182 -29.59 9.47 -4.06
C ASN A 182 -30.55 10.64 -4.32
N ASP A 183 -30.05 11.79 -4.75
CA ASP A 183 -30.88 12.97 -5.08
C ASP A 183 -31.69 12.79 -6.38
N ASN A 184 -31.27 11.87 -7.26
CA ASN A 184 -31.92 11.54 -8.54
C ASN A 184 -32.84 10.30 -8.48
N GLN A 185 -33.02 9.68 -7.31
CA GLN A 185 -33.97 8.59 -7.06
C GLN A 185 -35.23 9.08 -6.35
#